data_AF-A0A7S3FYL5-F1
#
_entry.id   AF-A0A7S3FYL5-F1
#
_cell.length_a   1.000
_cell.length_b   1.000
_cell.length_c   1.000
_cell.angle_alpha   90.00
_cell.angle_beta   90.00
_cell.angle_gamma   90.00
#
_symmetry.space_group_name_H-M   'P 1'
#
loop_
_entity.id
_entity.type
_entity.pdbx_description
1 polymer ?
#
loop_
_entity_poly.entity_id
_entity_poly.type
_entity_poly.pdbx_seq_one_letter_code
_entity_poly.pdbx_strand_id
1 'polypeptide(L)'
;MSKGDRRVRMLTSPLVALCVCCATLLLPTFALSADIGWESEEDVKLQLGRNREEVYAKCIEEAGLRKQRWATMSDEARRGELHRRNHFVPIRGGKFQLGSPTPVFPFDGEGSRRRVDISPFHAQTFEVSALEFCLFQLATNYTTTAEHALSSPVPDYFLPALVKDTSFAVSGLEWWKAVRGATWFSPEGLYSSILCPLCRDDSCVSTSASIATCPAAVVSGGGEEGKGGSRLSHPAVHVSMRDAQAYCEYIGGRLPTEAEFEWMARGGKGKGSFRDYPWGDEEPTQAPYRANIWTGDFPHSNSALDGCEGACPTRSFLRYTNAFGLANVIGNVWEWTQDDWTVRRDKRPAPSMFAQALKVKKGGSFLCHPDYCKRYRISARSPLSVESSSYNVGFRCVRGAGEGGSKVCLSCSSPSSSPSSPPSTSSPPTAPAGGGTSPPPPPDARTTPTSNVGGGKEEGDEKRAERGHGMAEEEL
;
A
#
# COMPACT_ATOMS: atom_id res chain seq x y z
N MET A 1 -18.84 -43.09 23.41
CA MET A 1 -17.62 -42.80 24.19
C MET A 1 -16.53 -42.44 23.19
N SER A 2 -15.86 -41.29 23.15
CA SER A 2 -16.03 -39.92 23.61
C SER A 2 -15.26 -39.06 22.58
N LYS A 3 -15.81 -37.90 22.20
CA LYS A 3 -15.16 -36.91 21.33
C LYS A 3 -14.05 -36.21 22.12
N GLY A 4 -12.84 -36.14 21.57
CA GLY A 4 -11.74 -35.35 22.12
C GLY A 4 -11.72 -33.95 21.51
N ASP A 5 -12.31 -33.01 22.24
CA ASP A 5 -12.35 -31.58 21.98
C ASP A 5 -10.94 -30.99 22.21
N ARG A 6 -10.27 -30.49 21.15
CA ARG A 6 -9.04 -29.70 21.27
C ARG A 6 -9.35 -28.24 21.00
N ARG A 7 -9.79 -27.53 22.04
CA ARG A 7 -9.80 -26.07 22.08
C ARG A 7 -8.36 -25.56 22.03
N VAL A 8 -7.97 -25.00 20.88
CA VAL A 8 -6.75 -24.19 20.77
C VAL A 8 -7.06 -22.84 21.41
N ARG A 9 -6.47 -22.58 22.59
CA ARG A 9 -6.52 -21.26 23.23
C ARG A 9 -5.80 -20.25 22.31
N MET A 10 -6.55 -19.28 21.79
CA MET A 10 -6.02 -18.12 21.07
C MET A 10 -5.15 -17.29 22.03
N LEU A 11 -3.84 -17.26 21.77
CA LEU A 11 -2.95 -16.26 22.37
C LEU A 11 -3.10 -14.96 21.58
N THR A 12 -4.00 -14.10 22.06
CA THR A 12 -4.10 -12.70 21.64
C THR A 12 -2.91 -11.94 22.23
N SER A 13 -1.88 -11.64 21.43
CA SER A 13 -0.77 -10.77 21.84
C SER A 13 -0.70 -9.52 20.94
N PRO A 14 -0.64 -8.29 21.50
CA PRO A 14 -0.78 -7.03 20.78
C PRO A 14 0.47 -6.55 20.00
N LEU A 15 1.47 -7.42 19.78
CA LEU A 15 2.78 -7.03 19.24
C LEU A 15 2.92 -7.11 17.71
N VAL A 16 1.95 -7.69 16.99
CA VAL A 16 2.04 -7.88 15.53
C VAL A 16 1.81 -6.57 14.74
N ALA A 17 1.31 -5.50 15.38
CA ALA A 17 1.01 -4.23 14.70
C ALA A 17 2.14 -3.18 14.77
N LEU A 18 3.25 -3.45 15.45
CA LEU A 18 4.34 -2.46 15.65
C LEU A 18 5.67 -2.80 14.95
N CYS A 19 5.90 -4.03 14.51
CA CYS A 19 7.25 -4.46 14.10
C CYS A 19 7.69 -4.09 12.67
N VAL A 20 6.81 -3.58 11.80
CA VAL A 20 7.22 -3.11 10.47
C VAL A 20 7.88 -1.72 10.51
N CYS A 21 7.77 -0.98 11.62
CA CYS A 21 8.13 0.45 11.67
C CYS A 21 9.55 0.79 12.19
N CYS A 22 10.28 -0.13 12.84
CA CYS A 22 11.56 0.21 13.49
C CYS A 22 12.84 -0.27 12.80
N ALA A 23 12.76 -1.07 11.72
CA ALA A 23 13.94 -1.73 11.16
C ALA A 23 14.77 -0.89 10.15
N THR A 24 14.45 0.39 9.91
CA THR A 24 15.16 1.21 8.90
C THR A 24 16.08 2.30 9.45
N LEU A 25 16.31 2.36 10.77
CA LEU A 25 17.16 3.38 11.38
C LEU A 25 18.13 2.76 12.38
N LEU A 26 19.20 2.14 11.85
CA LEU A 26 20.57 2.09 12.39
C LEU A 26 21.33 0.93 11.69
N LEU A 27 21.87 1.18 10.50
CA LEU A 27 22.95 0.34 9.96
C LEU A 27 24.28 0.95 10.40
N PRO A 28 25.10 0.28 11.23
CA PRO A 28 26.47 0.69 11.42
C PRO A 28 27.25 0.33 10.15
N THR A 29 27.94 1.32 9.59
CA THR A 29 28.96 1.12 8.57
C THR A 29 30.09 0.26 9.15
N PHE A 30 30.09 -1.04 8.86
CA PHE A 30 31.26 -1.89 9.04
C PHE A 30 31.63 -2.52 7.71
N ALA A 31 32.77 -2.06 7.19
CA ALA A 31 33.54 -2.73 6.15
C ALA A 31 34.42 -3.82 6.80
N LEU A 32 34.59 -4.94 6.10
CA LEU A 32 35.43 -6.16 6.31
C LEU A 32 34.52 -7.41 6.31
N SER A 33 34.71 -8.49 5.53
CA SER A 33 35.67 -8.87 4.49
C SER A 33 35.12 -10.14 3.79
N ALA A 34 35.28 -10.22 2.46
CA ALA A 34 35.41 -11.40 1.59
C ALA A 34 34.52 -12.68 1.74
N ASP A 35 34.07 -13.16 0.57
CA ASP A 35 33.68 -14.53 0.21
C ASP A 35 32.23 -15.00 0.35
N ILE A 36 31.26 -14.09 0.21
CA ILE A 36 29.96 -14.36 -0.43
C ILE A 36 29.68 -13.15 -1.31
N GLY A 37 29.52 -13.34 -2.63
CA GLY A 37 29.43 -12.25 -3.61
C GLY A 37 28.21 -11.34 -3.40
N TRP A 38 28.35 -10.33 -2.54
CA TRP A 38 27.39 -9.23 -2.45
C TRP A 38 27.68 -8.27 -3.60
N GLU A 39 26.78 -8.21 -4.58
CA GLU A 39 26.83 -7.22 -5.66
C GLU A 39 26.92 -5.81 -5.06
N SER A 40 27.93 -5.05 -5.50
CA SER A 40 28.13 -3.67 -5.04
C SER A 40 26.91 -2.82 -5.38
N GLU A 41 26.72 -1.68 -4.72
CA GLU A 41 25.64 -0.76 -5.08
C GLU A 41 25.65 -0.37 -6.57
N GLU A 42 26.85 -0.27 -7.15
CA GLU A 42 27.08 0.04 -8.57
C GLU A 42 26.64 -1.11 -9.47
N ASP A 43 26.94 -2.36 -9.09
CA ASP A 43 26.49 -3.54 -9.83
C ASP A 43 24.96 -3.65 -9.85
N VAL A 44 24.32 -3.41 -8.70
CA VAL A 44 22.84 -3.38 -8.57
C VAL A 44 22.25 -2.31 -9.49
N LYS A 45 22.80 -1.09 -9.48
CA LYS A 45 22.36 0.00 -10.34
C LYS A 45 22.54 -0.33 -11.83
N LEU A 46 23.69 -0.91 -12.20
CA LEU A 46 23.98 -1.30 -13.58
C LEU A 46 22.97 -2.32 -14.09
N GLN A 47 22.69 -3.35 -13.28
CA GLN A 47 21.76 -4.41 -13.65
C GLN A 47 20.31 -3.91 -13.72
N LEU A 48 19.88 -3.07 -12.76
CA LEU A 48 18.57 -2.41 -12.84
C LEU A 48 18.46 -1.52 -14.08
N GLY A 49 19.55 -0.85 -14.48
CA GLY A 49 19.61 -0.07 -15.73
C GLY A 49 19.33 -0.94 -16.96
N ARG A 50 19.99 -2.10 -17.07
CA ARG A 50 19.76 -3.06 -18.17
C ARG A 50 18.32 -3.56 -18.21
N ASN A 51 17.79 -4.01 -17.06
CA ASN A 51 16.41 -4.49 -16.96
C ASN A 51 15.41 -3.41 -17.38
N ARG A 52 15.64 -2.17 -16.96
CA ARG A 52 14.82 -1.02 -17.32
C ARG A 52 14.80 -0.77 -18.83
N GLU A 53 15.96 -0.81 -19.50
CA GLU A 53 16.05 -0.59 -20.93
C GLU A 53 15.26 -1.63 -21.74
N GLU A 54 15.35 -2.91 -21.35
CA GLU A 54 14.61 -4.00 -21.97
C GLU A 54 13.09 -3.84 -21.75
N VAL A 55 12.69 -3.55 -20.51
CA VAL A 55 11.29 -3.29 -20.14
C VAL A 55 10.74 -2.13 -20.96
N TYR A 56 11.47 -1.02 -21.03
CA TYR A 56 11.05 0.17 -21.78
C TYR A 56 10.89 -0.10 -23.28
N ALA A 57 11.80 -0.87 -23.89
CA ALA A 57 11.68 -1.28 -25.27
C ALA A 57 10.39 -2.08 -25.50
N LYS A 58 10.07 -3.03 -24.60
CA LYS A 58 8.86 -3.84 -24.68
C LYS A 58 7.59 -3.05 -24.41
N CYS A 59 7.59 -2.10 -23.48
CA CYS A 59 6.42 -1.24 -23.22
C CYS A 59 6.04 -0.40 -24.43
N ILE A 60 7.01 0.13 -25.17
CA ILE A 60 6.76 0.90 -26.40
C ILE A 60 6.15 -0.01 -27.48
N GLU A 61 6.68 -1.23 -27.64
CA GLU A 61 6.16 -2.24 -28.56
C GLU A 61 4.72 -2.64 -28.21
N GLU A 62 4.47 -2.99 -26.95
CA GLU A 62 3.16 -3.41 -26.44
C GLU A 62 2.13 -2.27 -26.48
N ALA A 63 2.59 -1.03 -26.37
CA ALA A 63 1.74 0.13 -26.59
C ALA A 63 1.37 0.32 -28.08
N GLY A 64 1.90 -0.48 -29.00
CA GLY A 64 1.68 -0.33 -30.44
C GLY A 64 2.36 0.92 -31.00
N LEU A 65 3.41 1.41 -30.34
CA LEU A 65 4.12 2.63 -30.69
C LEU A 65 5.47 2.29 -31.33
N ARG A 66 5.93 3.16 -32.24
CA ARG A 66 7.32 3.10 -32.73
C ARG A 66 8.22 3.87 -31.77
N LYS A 67 9.39 3.32 -31.43
CA LYS A 67 10.39 3.98 -30.55
C LYS A 67 10.70 5.42 -30.97
N GLN A 68 10.90 5.64 -32.27
CA GLN A 68 11.14 6.97 -32.86
C GLN A 68 9.95 7.94 -32.65
N ARG A 69 8.72 7.42 -32.73
CA ARG A 69 7.52 8.23 -32.50
C ARG A 69 7.42 8.63 -31.03
N TRP A 70 7.61 7.69 -30.10
CA TRP A 70 7.59 8.01 -28.66
C TRP A 70 8.62 9.09 -28.30
N ALA A 71 9.83 8.98 -28.83
CA ALA A 71 10.92 9.94 -28.58
C ALA A 71 10.60 11.37 -29.05
N THR A 72 9.79 11.53 -30.09
CA THR A 72 9.45 12.83 -30.70
C THR A 72 8.07 13.37 -30.27
N MET A 73 7.30 12.60 -29.50
CA MET A 73 6.01 13.05 -28.98
C MET A 73 6.17 14.15 -27.93
N SER A 74 5.27 15.14 -27.95
CA SER A 74 5.13 16.10 -26.87
C SER A 74 4.60 15.43 -25.61
N ASP A 75 4.76 16.09 -24.46
CA ASP A 75 4.27 15.56 -23.18
C ASP A 75 2.74 15.46 -23.15
N GLU A 76 2.02 16.37 -23.81
CA GLU A 76 0.57 16.29 -23.97
C GLU A 76 0.18 15.05 -24.78
N ALA A 77 0.93 14.71 -25.82
CA ALA A 77 0.67 13.52 -26.63
C ALA A 77 0.94 12.23 -25.84
N ARG A 78 2.01 12.20 -25.02
CA ARG A 78 2.32 11.06 -24.12
C ARG A 78 1.25 10.90 -23.04
N ARG A 79 0.83 12.00 -22.41
CA ARG A 79 -0.29 12.00 -21.45
C ARG A 79 -1.60 11.54 -22.11
N GLY A 80 -1.86 11.95 -23.35
CA GLY A 80 -3.01 11.51 -24.13
C GLY A 80 -3.03 10.00 -24.37
N GLU A 81 -1.87 9.38 -24.59
CA GLU A 81 -1.75 7.92 -24.71
C GLU A 81 -2.13 7.20 -23.41
N LEU A 82 -1.60 7.65 -22.28
CA LEU A 82 -1.98 7.12 -20.97
C LEU A 82 -3.46 7.34 -20.68
N HIS A 83 -4.03 8.50 -21.04
CA HIS A 83 -5.44 8.77 -20.79
C HIS A 83 -6.36 7.77 -21.51
N ARG A 84 -6.01 7.35 -22.73
CA ARG A 84 -6.77 6.32 -23.47
C ARG A 84 -6.72 4.94 -22.82
N ARG A 85 -5.66 4.61 -22.09
CA ARG A 85 -5.43 3.30 -21.45
C ARG A 85 -6.03 3.21 -20.05
N ASN A 86 -5.99 4.32 -19.30
CA ASN A 86 -6.36 4.36 -17.89
C ASN A 86 -7.86 4.11 -17.59
N HIS A 87 -8.71 3.93 -18.61
CA HIS A 87 -10.13 3.54 -18.52
C HIS A 87 -10.87 4.06 -17.27
N PHE A 88 -11.36 5.30 -17.34
CA PHE A 88 -12.16 5.89 -16.27
C PHE A 88 -13.65 5.63 -16.47
N VAL A 89 -14.37 5.35 -15.38
CA VAL A 89 -15.83 5.24 -15.32
C VAL A 89 -16.42 6.29 -14.38
N PRO A 90 -17.60 6.85 -14.69
CA PRO A 90 -18.27 7.80 -13.82
C PRO A 90 -18.80 7.11 -12.57
N ILE A 91 -18.49 7.67 -11.41
CA ILE A 91 -18.98 7.25 -10.10
C ILE A 91 -20.02 8.26 -9.66
N ARG A 92 -21.30 7.83 -9.63
CA ARG A 92 -22.36 8.65 -9.03
C ARG A 92 -22.08 8.87 -7.55
N GLY A 93 -22.24 10.12 -7.12
CA GLY A 93 -22.15 10.51 -5.72
C GLY A 93 -23.31 9.96 -4.88
N GLY A 94 -23.21 10.15 -3.57
CA GLY A 94 -24.25 9.73 -2.64
C GLY A 94 -23.81 9.73 -1.18
N LYS A 95 -24.80 9.52 -0.31
CA LYS A 95 -24.59 9.46 1.14
C LYS A 95 -24.49 8.02 1.61
N PHE A 96 -23.47 7.72 2.41
CA PHE A 96 -23.30 6.38 3.00
C PHE A 96 -22.69 6.43 4.40
N GLN A 97 -22.65 5.26 5.03
CA GLN A 97 -21.98 5.07 6.30
C GLN A 97 -20.63 4.39 6.04
N LEU A 98 -19.53 5.10 6.28
CA LEU A 98 -18.18 4.57 6.22
C LEU A 98 -17.94 3.62 7.40
N GLY A 99 -17.20 2.53 7.17
CA GLY A 99 -16.85 1.54 8.18
C GLY A 99 -17.88 0.42 8.33
N SER A 100 -17.70 -0.41 9.36
CA SER A 100 -18.54 -1.58 9.61
C SER A 100 -19.17 -1.56 11.01
N PRO A 101 -20.43 -2.00 11.18
CA PRO A 101 -21.00 -2.27 12.50
C PRO A 101 -20.34 -3.47 13.19
N THR A 102 -19.72 -4.35 12.42
CA THR A 102 -19.13 -5.63 12.85
C THR A 102 -17.65 -5.64 12.46
N PRO A 103 -16.79 -4.86 13.13
CA PRO A 103 -15.37 -4.82 12.81
C PRO A 103 -14.71 -6.18 13.10
N VAL A 104 -13.99 -6.72 12.14
CA VAL A 104 -13.21 -7.97 12.33
C VAL A 104 -11.89 -7.67 13.03
N PHE A 105 -11.27 -6.53 12.70
CA PHE A 105 -10.09 -6.01 13.38
C PHE A 105 -10.43 -4.68 14.06
N PRO A 106 -10.91 -4.68 15.31
CA PRO A 106 -11.26 -3.45 16.02
C PRO A 106 -10.11 -2.43 16.12
N PHE A 107 -8.87 -2.93 16.26
CA PHE A 107 -7.66 -2.10 16.35
C PHE A 107 -7.33 -1.33 15.06
N ASP A 108 -7.87 -1.74 13.91
CA ASP A 108 -7.72 -1.01 12.65
C ASP A 108 -8.69 0.18 12.54
N GLY A 109 -9.60 0.35 13.52
CA GLY A 109 -10.58 1.44 13.51
C GLY A 109 -11.74 1.22 12.51
N GLU A 110 -11.97 -0.01 12.06
CA GLU A 110 -13.05 -0.35 11.12
C GLU A 110 -14.44 0.05 11.65
N GLY A 111 -14.61 -0.03 12.97
CA GLY A 111 -15.85 0.27 13.70
C GLY A 111 -16.14 1.76 13.89
N SER A 112 -15.17 2.64 13.62
CA SER A 112 -15.31 4.11 13.74
C SER A 112 -16.20 4.65 12.61
N ARG A 113 -17.52 4.41 12.71
CA ARG A 113 -18.47 4.70 11.65
C ARG A 113 -18.79 6.19 11.56
N ARG A 114 -18.68 6.77 10.37
CA ARG A 114 -19.11 8.16 10.09
C ARG A 114 -19.99 8.27 8.86
N ARG A 115 -20.93 9.21 8.87
CA ARG A 115 -21.73 9.56 7.69
C ARG A 115 -20.86 10.38 6.76
N VAL A 116 -20.84 10.00 5.48
CA VAL A 116 -20.08 10.71 4.44
C VAL A 116 -21.02 11.01 3.29
N ASP A 117 -20.83 12.19 2.69
CA ASP A 117 -21.46 12.60 1.44
C ASP A 117 -20.38 12.64 0.36
N ILE A 118 -20.52 11.80 -0.66
CA ILE A 118 -19.56 11.65 -1.75
C ILE A 118 -20.09 12.44 -2.93
N SER A 119 -19.31 13.42 -3.40
CA SER A 119 -19.60 14.11 -4.65
C SER A 119 -19.33 13.18 -5.84
N PRO A 120 -20.00 13.35 -7.00
CA PRO A 120 -19.65 12.58 -8.20
C PRO A 120 -18.20 12.79 -8.63
N PHE A 121 -17.58 11.75 -9.18
CA PHE A 121 -16.20 11.76 -9.66
C PHE A 121 -16.01 10.66 -10.72
N HIS A 122 -14.81 10.53 -11.28
CA HIS A 122 -14.44 9.43 -12.17
C HIS A 122 -13.38 8.55 -11.51
N ALA A 123 -13.46 7.24 -11.70
CA ALA A 123 -12.48 6.29 -11.16
C ALA A 123 -11.93 5.37 -12.23
N GLN A 124 -10.66 4.99 -12.13
CA GLN A 124 -10.14 3.93 -12.96
C GLN A 124 -10.84 2.61 -12.67
N THR A 125 -11.26 1.93 -13.73
CA THR A 125 -11.89 0.61 -13.66
C THR A 125 -10.98 -0.44 -13.05
N PHE A 126 -9.68 -0.32 -13.34
CA PHE A 126 -8.62 -1.26 -13.00
C PHE A 126 -7.56 -0.59 -12.12
N GLU A 127 -6.76 -1.40 -11.43
CA GLU A 127 -5.49 -0.92 -10.85
C GLU A 127 -4.57 -0.43 -11.99
N VAL A 128 -3.66 0.49 -11.69
CA VAL A 128 -2.64 0.93 -12.65
C VAL A 128 -1.74 -0.25 -13.01
N SER A 129 -1.70 -0.60 -14.29
CA SER A 129 -0.89 -1.70 -14.80
C SER A 129 0.59 -1.35 -14.88
N ALA A 130 1.45 -2.36 -14.91
CA ALA A 130 2.89 -2.20 -15.13
C ALA A 130 3.19 -1.52 -16.48
N LEU A 131 2.40 -1.79 -17.53
CA LEU A 131 2.51 -1.10 -18.81
C LEU A 131 2.22 0.41 -18.69
N GLU A 132 1.15 0.77 -18.01
CA GLU A 132 0.79 2.17 -17.78
C GLU A 132 1.85 2.89 -16.95
N PHE A 133 2.33 2.26 -15.88
CA PHE A 133 3.39 2.82 -15.04
C PHE A 133 4.72 2.96 -15.80
N CYS A 134 5.04 2.00 -16.67
CA CYS A 134 6.19 2.06 -17.57
C CYS A 134 6.14 3.25 -18.52
N LEU A 135 4.98 3.49 -19.16
CA LEU A 135 4.77 4.63 -20.04
C LEU A 135 4.87 5.97 -19.29
N PHE A 136 4.46 6.02 -18.02
CA PHE A 136 4.68 7.17 -17.15
C PHE A 136 6.16 7.44 -16.89
N GLN A 137 6.94 6.42 -16.50
CA GLN A 137 8.38 6.61 -16.31
C GLN A 137 9.09 7.00 -17.60
N LEU A 138 8.72 6.37 -18.73
CA LEU A 138 9.23 6.71 -20.05
C LEU A 138 8.94 8.16 -20.47
N ALA A 139 7.87 8.75 -19.96
CA ALA A 139 7.47 10.12 -20.30
C ALA A 139 8.09 11.16 -19.36
N THR A 140 8.40 10.80 -18.11
CA THR A 140 8.80 11.73 -17.06
C THR A 140 10.22 11.53 -16.56
N ASN A 141 10.87 10.42 -16.93
CA ASN A 141 12.11 9.93 -16.35
C ASN A 141 12.04 9.75 -14.82
N TYR A 142 10.84 9.48 -14.30
CA TYR A 142 10.60 9.30 -12.87
C TYR A 142 11.31 8.04 -12.34
N THR A 143 11.93 8.15 -11.17
CA THR A 143 12.59 7.05 -10.46
C THR A 143 11.83 6.79 -9.16
N THR A 144 11.39 5.55 -8.92
CA THR A 144 10.57 5.23 -7.74
C THR A 144 11.37 5.24 -6.44
N THR A 145 10.66 5.28 -5.31
CA THR A 145 11.28 5.12 -3.99
C THR A 145 12.04 3.80 -3.86
N ALA A 146 11.50 2.69 -4.40
CA ALA A 146 12.17 1.38 -4.40
C ALA A 146 13.46 1.38 -5.24
N GLU A 147 13.48 2.07 -6.37
CA GLU A 147 14.68 2.23 -7.20
C GLU A 147 15.75 3.08 -6.50
N HIS A 148 15.36 4.14 -5.80
CA HIS A 148 16.29 4.94 -4.98
C HIS A 148 16.85 4.15 -3.79
N ALA A 149 16.01 3.34 -3.15
CA ALA A 149 16.41 2.48 -2.02
C ALA A 149 17.17 1.22 -2.45
N LEU A 150 17.17 0.90 -3.74
CA LEU A 150 17.76 -0.31 -4.33
C LEU A 150 17.31 -1.62 -3.65
N SER A 151 16.14 -1.58 -3.00
CA SER A 151 15.57 -2.72 -2.29
C SER A 151 14.11 -2.48 -1.99
N SER A 152 13.35 -3.55 -1.91
CA SER A 152 11.95 -3.53 -1.50
C SER A 152 11.55 -4.88 -0.89
N PRO A 153 10.58 -4.92 0.05
CA PRO A 153 10.11 -6.18 0.65
C PRO A 153 9.40 -7.09 -0.36
N VAL A 154 9.77 -8.37 -0.36
CA VAL A 154 9.16 -9.47 -1.15
C VAL A 154 8.86 -10.66 -0.23
N PRO A 155 7.69 -11.34 -0.35
CA PRO A 155 7.43 -12.54 0.44
C PRO A 155 8.38 -13.65 0.06
N ASP A 156 8.90 -14.37 1.05
CA ASP A 156 9.82 -15.49 0.86
C ASP A 156 9.26 -16.53 -0.11
N TYR A 157 7.96 -16.80 -0.07
CA TYR A 157 7.28 -17.72 -0.99
C TYR A 157 7.65 -17.53 -2.47
N PHE A 158 7.83 -16.29 -2.93
CA PHE A 158 8.13 -15.98 -4.33
C PHE A 158 9.63 -16.03 -4.69
N LEU A 159 10.50 -16.27 -3.70
CA LEU A 159 11.94 -16.17 -3.87
C LEU A 159 12.62 -17.55 -4.03
N PRO A 160 13.63 -17.67 -4.90
CA PRO A 160 14.50 -18.84 -4.91
C PRO A 160 15.32 -18.92 -3.61
N ALA A 161 15.86 -20.11 -3.30
CA ALA A 161 16.58 -20.37 -2.05
C ALA A 161 17.74 -19.37 -1.85
N LEU A 162 18.55 -19.15 -2.90
CA LEU A 162 19.69 -18.23 -2.82
C LEU A 162 19.29 -16.81 -2.40
N VAL A 163 18.18 -16.29 -2.93
CA VAL A 163 17.72 -14.92 -2.60
C VAL A 163 17.13 -14.88 -1.18
N LYS A 164 16.47 -15.94 -0.72
CA LYS A 164 15.95 -16.04 0.66
C LYS A 164 17.06 -15.98 1.70
N ASP A 165 18.15 -16.69 1.44
CA ASP A 165 19.28 -16.87 2.36
C ASP A 165 20.16 -15.61 2.43
N THR A 166 20.21 -14.84 1.35
CA THR A 166 20.96 -13.58 1.26
C THR A 166 20.13 -12.35 1.62
N SER A 167 18.82 -12.48 1.87
CA SER A 167 17.95 -11.35 2.19
C SER A 167 17.57 -11.30 3.67
N PHE A 168 17.56 -10.09 4.24
CA PHE A 168 17.16 -9.87 5.62
C PHE A 168 15.65 -10.03 5.79
N ALA A 169 15.24 -10.78 6.82
CA ALA A 169 13.84 -10.87 7.20
C ALA A 169 13.33 -9.54 7.78
N VAL A 170 12.09 -9.18 7.46
CA VAL A 170 11.42 -8.05 8.10
C VAL A 170 11.00 -8.47 9.51
N SER A 171 11.42 -7.72 10.52
CA SER A 171 11.13 -8.04 11.92
C SER A 171 9.62 -8.17 12.17
N GLY A 172 9.20 -9.27 12.82
CA GLY A 172 7.80 -9.56 13.14
C GLY A 172 6.93 -9.97 11.95
N LEU A 173 7.52 -10.06 10.76
CA LEU A 173 6.93 -10.58 9.53
C LEU A 173 8.00 -11.36 8.76
N GLU A 174 8.53 -12.41 9.37
CA GLU A 174 9.76 -13.09 8.92
C GLU A 174 9.64 -13.72 7.52
N TRP A 175 8.41 -13.97 7.08
CA TRP A 175 8.06 -14.41 5.73
C TRP A 175 8.16 -13.28 4.68
N TRP A 176 8.53 -12.06 5.06
CA TRP A 176 8.95 -10.98 4.16
C TRP A 176 10.46 -10.80 4.21
N LYS A 177 11.07 -10.64 3.04
CA LYS A 177 12.49 -10.42 2.84
C LYS A 177 12.74 -9.05 2.22
N ALA A 178 13.67 -8.28 2.76
CA ALA A 178 14.19 -7.07 2.11
C ALA A 178 15.13 -7.47 0.97
N VAL A 179 14.63 -7.48 -0.26
CA VAL A 179 15.35 -8.01 -1.43
C VAL A 179 16.04 -6.89 -2.19
N ARG A 180 17.34 -7.03 -2.45
CA ARG A 180 18.12 -6.08 -3.25
C ARG A 180 17.63 -6.07 -4.71
N GLY A 181 17.54 -4.87 -5.27
CA GLY A 181 17.02 -4.59 -6.60
C GLY A 181 15.55 -4.97 -6.84
N ALA A 182 14.79 -5.27 -5.78
CA ALA A 182 13.35 -5.43 -5.93
C ALA A 182 12.70 -4.07 -6.22
N THR A 183 12.09 -3.95 -7.40
CA THR A 183 11.45 -2.73 -7.93
C THR A 183 10.24 -3.11 -8.77
N TRP A 184 9.44 -2.13 -9.24
CA TRP A 184 8.22 -2.42 -10.00
C TRP A 184 8.46 -3.20 -11.31
N PHE A 185 9.63 -3.07 -11.94
CA PHE A 185 9.99 -3.79 -13.17
C PHE A 185 10.87 -5.02 -12.94
N SER A 186 11.39 -5.18 -11.72
CA SER A 186 12.11 -6.37 -11.23
C SER A 186 11.52 -6.79 -9.87
N PRO A 187 10.28 -7.32 -9.83
CA PRO A 187 9.52 -7.41 -8.60
C PRO A 187 10.11 -8.36 -7.56
N GLU A 188 10.82 -9.40 -7.97
CA GLU A 188 11.42 -10.36 -7.05
C GLU A 188 12.93 -10.15 -6.85
N GLY A 189 13.48 -9.02 -7.30
CA GLY A 189 14.90 -8.70 -7.20
C GLY A 189 15.63 -8.70 -8.54
N LEU A 190 16.96 -8.57 -8.49
CA LEU A 190 17.81 -8.30 -9.66
C LEU A 190 17.72 -9.33 -10.79
N TYR A 191 17.46 -10.58 -10.43
CA TYR A 191 17.35 -11.68 -11.38
C TYR A 191 15.93 -11.86 -11.92
N SER A 192 15.02 -10.94 -11.60
CA SER A 192 13.63 -10.95 -12.02
C SER A 192 13.31 -9.84 -13.02
N SER A 193 12.32 -10.07 -13.86
CA SER A 193 11.73 -9.04 -14.71
C SER A 193 10.21 -9.18 -14.75
N ILE A 194 9.51 -8.08 -15.00
CA ILE A 194 8.10 -8.16 -15.40
C ILE A 194 7.93 -8.74 -16.81
N LEU A 195 8.99 -8.78 -17.63
CA LEU A 195 8.93 -9.44 -18.94
C LEU A 195 9.08 -10.95 -18.85
N CYS A 196 9.76 -11.42 -17.82
CA CYS A 196 10.05 -12.83 -17.58
C CYS A 196 10.12 -13.04 -16.06
N PRO A 197 9.16 -13.77 -15.46
CA PRO A 197 9.20 -14.04 -14.03
C PRO A 197 10.47 -14.82 -13.66
N LEU A 198 10.92 -14.71 -12.41
CA LEU A 198 12.05 -15.50 -11.90
C LEU A 198 11.88 -16.98 -12.22
N CYS A 199 12.90 -17.57 -12.83
CA CYS A 199 13.11 -19.00 -12.75
C CYS A 199 13.39 -19.37 -11.28
N ARG A 200 12.50 -20.15 -10.67
CA ARG A 200 12.63 -20.62 -9.29
C ARG A 200 13.66 -21.75 -9.11
N ASP A 201 14.29 -22.18 -10.20
CA ASP A 201 15.35 -23.17 -10.20
C ASP A 201 16.72 -22.47 -10.10
N ASP A 202 17.56 -22.96 -9.19
CA ASP A 202 18.89 -22.40 -8.89
C ASP A 202 19.83 -22.43 -10.12
N SER A 203 19.50 -23.25 -11.13
CA SER A 203 20.17 -23.31 -12.42
C SER A 203 20.25 -21.94 -13.13
N CYS A 204 19.26 -21.07 -12.93
CA CYS A 204 19.15 -19.78 -13.60
C CYS A 204 19.86 -18.63 -12.85
N VAL A 205 20.21 -18.85 -11.59
CA VAL A 205 20.86 -17.84 -10.72
C VAL A 205 22.39 -17.97 -10.77
N SER A 206 22.91 -19.08 -11.31
CA SER A 206 24.30 -19.50 -11.16
C SER A 206 25.32 -18.93 -12.15
N THR A 207 24.93 -18.04 -13.07
CA THR A 207 25.91 -17.41 -13.96
C THR A 207 25.74 -15.89 -13.97
N SER A 208 26.84 -15.20 -13.71
CA SER A 208 27.07 -13.79 -14.05
C SER A 208 26.93 -13.49 -15.56
N ALA A 209 26.46 -14.45 -16.35
CA ALA A 209 26.14 -14.35 -17.74
C ALA A 209 24.67 -13.92 -17.89
N SER A 210 24.47 -12.61 -17.89
CA SER A 210 23.45 -11.91 -18.68
C SER A 210 22.00 -12.42 -18.60
N ILE A 211 21.16 -11.54 -18.05
CA ILE A 211 19.71 -11.43 -18.33
C ILE A 211 19.37 -11.44 -19.84
N ALA A 212 20.37 -11.34 -20.73
CA ALA A 212 20.25 -11.30 -22.19
C ALA A 212 19.51 -12.47 -22.85
N THR A 213 19.17 -13.54 -22.13
CA THR A 213 18.18 -14.49 -22.61
C THR A 213 17.57 -15.19 -21.40
N CYS A 214 16.33 -14.83 -21.05
CA CYS A 214 15.44 -15.91 -20.63
C CYS A 214 15.53 -16.96 -21.74
N PRO A 215 15.99 -18.19 -21.46
CA PRO A 215 16.09 -19.18 -22.51
C PRO A 215 14.69 -19.35 -23.08
N ALA A 216 14.52 -19.04 -24.36
CA ALA A 216 13.38 -19.52 -25.13
C ALA A 216 13.26 -21.07 -25.04
N ALA A 217 14.28 -21.75 -24.49
CA ALA A 217 14.38 -23.18 -24.31
C ALA A 217 13.42 -23.82 -23.29
N VAL A 218 12.70 -23.07 -22.44
CA VAL A 218 11.58 -23.66 -21.64
C VAL A 218 10.29 -23.80 -22.48
N VAL A 219 10.28 -23.30 -23.72
CA VAL A 219 9.11 -23.38 -24.63
C VAL A 219 9.07 -24.69 -25.45
N SER A 220 10.01 -25.62 -25.27
CA SER A 220 10.08 -26.83 -26.11
C SER A 220 10.06 -28.12 -25.28
N GLY A 221 8.88 -28.49 -24.77
CA GLY A 221 8.64 -29.79 -24.17
C GLY A 221 7.14 -30.04 -24.05
N GLY A 222 6.60 -30.94 -24.86
CA GLY A 222 5.16 -31.17 -24.99
C GLY A 222 4.49 -31.53 -23.66
N GLY A 223 3.51 -30.71 -23.29
CA GLY A 223 2.65 -30.87 -22.12
C GLY A 223 2.00 -29.52 -21.80
N GLU A 224 0.68 -29.47 -21.88
CA GLU A 224 -0.26 -28.37 -21.58
C GLU A 224 0.31 -27.06 -20.98
N GLU A 225 -0.03 -25.93 -21.64
CA GLU A 225 0.24 -24.52 -21.31
C GLU A 225 0.47 -24.16 -19.82
N GLY A 226 1.71 -24.28 -19.36
CA GLY A 226 2.22 -23.64 -18.14
C GLY A 226 2.65 -22.19 -18.41
N LYS A 227 1.72 -21.23 -18.24
CA LYS A 227 1.84 -19.80 -18.55
C LYS A 227 2.87 -19.06 -17.67
N GLY A 228 4.01 -18.68 -18.25
CA GLY A 228 4.93 -17.64 -17.74
C GLY A 228 5.06 -16.47 -18.70
N GLY A 229 3.96 -15.78 -19.02
CA GLY A 229 3.94 -14.64 -19.93
C GLY A 229 4.38 -13.32 -19.26
N SER A 230 4.62 -12.29 -20.08
CA SER A 230 4.90 -10.94 -19.59
C SER A 230 3.80 -10.42 -18.64
N ARG A 231 4.23 -9.78 -17.54
CA ARG A 231 3.39 -9.16 -16.52
C ARG A 231 3.07 -7.69 -16.79
N LEU A 232 3.24 -7.21 -18.03
CA LEU A 232 2.87 -5.84 -18.42
C LEU A 232 1.39 -5.49 -18.13
N SER A 233 0.50 -6.49 -18.16
CA SER A 233 -0.93 -6.34 -17.84
C SER A 233 -1.27 -6.47 -16.35
N HIS A 234 -0.31 -6.83 -15.50
CA HIS A 234 -0.48 -6.96 -14.05
C HIS A 234 -0.37 -5.59 -13.36
N PRO A 235 -0.89 -5.42 -12.14
CA PRO A 235 -0.75 -4.16 -11.41
C PRO A 235 0.72 -3.82 -11.17
N ALA A 236 1.07 -2.54 -11.28
CA ALA A 236 2.36 -2.05 -10.81
C ALA A 236 2.45 -2.22 -9.28
N VAL A 237 3.51 -2.90 -8.82
CA VAL A 237 3.81 -3.12 -7.40
C VAL A 237 5.14 -2.47 -7.03
N HIS A 238 5.54 -2.52 -5.76
CA HIS A 238 6.71 -1.79 -5.26
C HIS A 238 6.64 -0.28 -5.49
N VAL A 239 5.43 0.25 -5.50
CA VAL A 239 5.16 1.67 -5.64
C VAL A 239 4.82 2.24 -4.26
N SER A 240 5.57 3.25 -3.83
CA SER A 240 5.27 3.97 -2.60
C SER A 240 4.04 4.86 -2.78
N MET A 241 3.55 5.46 -1.68
CA MET A 241 2.46 6.41 -1.79
C MET A 241 2.86 7.63 -2.64
N ARG A 242 4.13 8.05 -2.57
CA ARG A 242 4.67 9.15 -3.39
C ARG A 242 4.70 8.79 -4.87
N ASP A 243 5.14 7.57 -5.20
CA ASP A 243 5.17 7.08 -6.57
C ASP A 243 3.77 7.04 -7.19
N ALA A 244 2.81 6.53 -6.42
CA ALA A 244 1.41 6.45 -6.81
C ALA A 244 0.79 7.85 -6.99
N GLN A 245 1.09 8.79 -6.09
CA GLN A 245 0.62 10.17 -6.19
C GLN A 245 1.21 10.87 -7.42
N ALA A 246 2.52 10.75 -7.68
CA ALA A 246 3.18 11.34 -8.84
C ALA A 246 2.59 10.84 -10.16
N TYR A 247 2.30 9.53 -10.26
CA TYR A 247 1.61 8.97 -11.42
C TYR A 247 0.21 9.58 -11.58
N CYS A 248 -0.60 9.60 -10.52
CA CYS A 248 -1.96 10.10 -10.62
C CYS A 248 -2.00 11.59 -11.01
N GLU A 249 -1.10 12.40 -10.46
CA GLU A 249 -0.94 13.81 -10.83
C GLU A 249 -0.53 13.97 -12.30
N TYR A 250 0.42 13.15 -12.78
CA TYR A 250 0.88 13.21 -14.16
C TYR A 250 -0.25 12.96 -15.17
N ILE A 251 -1.18 12.05 -14.86
CA ILE A 251 -2.33 11.78 -15.72
C ILE A 251 -3.48 12.78 -15.53
N GLY A 252 -3.34 13.79 -14.66
CA GLY A 252 -4.38 14.77 -14.36
C GLY A 252 -5.47 14.21 -13.44
N GLY A 253 -5.09 13.41 -12.46
CA GLY A 253 -5.97 12.88 -11.42
C GLY A 253 -5.31 12.92 -10.06
N ARG A 254 -5.81 12.09 -9.14
CA ARG A 254 -5.30 11.93 -7.78
C ARG A 254 -5.58 10.53 -7.25
N LEU A 255 -4.99 10.18 -6.12
CA LEU A 255 -5.42 9.01 -5.35
C LEU A 255 -6.84 9.21 -4.80
N PRO A 256 -7.64 8.13 -4.64
CA PRO A 256 -8.93 8.21 -3.97
C PRO A 256 -8.74 8.55 -2.49
N THR A 257 -9.73 9.22 -1.90
CA THR A 257 -9.90 9.18 -0.44
C THR A 257 -10.26 7.78 0.02
N GLU A 258 -10.01 7.46 1.29
CA GLU A 258 -10.50 6.23 1.92
C GLU A 258 -12.02 6.09 1.75
N ALA A 259 -12.74 7.21 1.85
CA ALA A 259 -14.20 7.22 1.73
C ALA A 259 -14.67 7.00 0.29
N GLU A 260 -14.01 7.61 -0.70
CA GLU A 260 -14.27 7.31 -2.12
C GLU A 260 -13.95 5.86 -2.43
N PHE A 261 -12.84 5.31 -1.92
CA PHE A 261 -12.49 3.91 -2.10
C PHE A 261 -13.57 2.97 -1.58
N GLU A 262 -14.03 3.20 -0.35
CA GLU A 262 -15.08 2.35 0.23
C GLU A 262 -16.43 2.52 -0.49
N TRP A 263 -16.76 3.73 -0.94
CA TRP A 263 -17.96 3.99 -1.77
C TRP A 263 -17.90 3.26 -3.11
N MET A 264 -16.73 3.31 -3.76
CA MET A 264 -16.43 2.56 -4.98
C MET A 264 -16.62 1.08 -4.74
N ALA A 265 -15.99 0.50 -3.71
CA ALA A 265 -16.06 -0.91 -3.38
C ALA A 265 -17.49 -1.39 -3.11
N ARG A 266 -18.33 -0.56 -2.47
CA ARG A 266 -19.75 -0.83 -2.20
C ARG A 266 -20.65 -0.76 -3.44
N GLY A 267 -20.16 -0.35 -4.62
CA GLY A 267 -20.98 -0.16 -5.82
C GLY A 267 -22.07 0.90 -5.64
N GLY A 268 -21.82 1.91 -4.80
CA GLY A 268 -22.75 3.02 -4.58
C GLY A 268 -24.03 2.65 -3.83
N LYS A 269 -23.98 1.61 -3.00
CA LYS A 269 -25.07 1.26 -2.07
C LYS A 269 -24.98 2.14 -0.82
N GLY A 270 -26.10 2.79 -0.48
CA GLY A 270 -26.21 3.74 0.62
C GLY A 270 -26.43 3.10 2.01
N LYS A 271 -26.92 3.91 2.95
CA LYS A 271 -27.20 3.50 4.34
C LYS A 271 -28.00 2.19 4.43
N GLY A 272 -27.63 1.34 5.38
CA GLY A 272 -28.33 0.08 5.70
C GLY A 272 -27.90 -1.12 4.86
N SER A 273 -27.09 -0.94 3.82
CA SER A 273 -26.48 -2.03 3.04
C SER A 273 -25.03 -2.25 3.47
N PHE A 274 -24.84 -2.77 4.69
CA PHE A 274 -23.52 -3.27 5.10
C PHE A 274 -23.32 -4.64 4.46
N ARG A 275 -22.26 -4.75 3.67
CA ARG A 275 -21.78 -6.00 3.11
C ARG A 275 -20.28 -6.06 3.27
N ASP A 276 -19.75 -7.26 3.42
CA ASP A 276 -18.32 -7.45 3.57
C ASP A 276 -17.58 -7.41 2.23
N TYR A 277 -18.24 -7.77 1.12
CA TYR A 277 -17.62 -7.87 -0.20
C TYR A 277 -18.43 -7.13 -1.29
N PRO A 278 -17.81 -6.76 -2.44
CA PRO A 278 -18.48 -6.01 -3.50
C PRO A 278 -19.74 -6.67 -4.07
N TRP A 279 -19.80 -8.01 -4.04
CA TRP A 279 -20.93 -8.81 -4.53
C TRP A 279 -21.93 -9.20 -3.44
N GLY A 280 -21.59 -9.09 -2.15
CA GLY A 280 -22.40 -9.67 -1.08
C GLY A 280 -21.60 -9.98 0.18
N ASP A 281 -22.11 -10.93 0.96
CA ASP A 281 -21.50 -11.40 2.21
C ASP A 281 -20.83 -12.76 2.07
N GLU A 282 -20.87 -13.35 0.87
CA GLU A 282 -20.19 -14.61 0.55
C GLU A 282 -18.68 -14.38 0.41
N GLU A 283 -17.91 -15.00 1.30
CA GLU A 283 -16.45 -14.90 1.34
C GLU A 283 -15.82 -15.57 0.09
N PRO A 284 -14.83 -14.95 -0.59
CA PRO A 284 -14.28 -15.44 -1.86
C PRO A 284 -13.30 -16.62 -1.69
N THR A 285 -13.49 -17.49 -0.71
CA THR A 285 -12.58 -18.61 -0.39
C THR A 285 -12.98 -19.92 -1.06
N GLN A 286 -14.12 -19.95 -1.75
CA GLN A 286 -14.65 -21.11 -2.45
C GLN A 286 -15.09 -20.74 -3.87
N ALA A 287 -15.21 -21.76 -4.72
CA ALA A 287 -15.69 -21.60 -6.08
C ALA A 287 -17.17 -21.11 -6.10
N PRO A 288 -17.53 -20.16 -6.98
CA PRO A 288 -16.64 -19.47 -7.90
C PRO A 288 -15.78 -18.42 -7.17
N TYR A 289 -14.46 -18.46 -7.38
CA TYR A 289 -13.53 -17.48 -6.82
C TYR A 289 -13.77 -16.11 -7.48
N ARG A 290 -14.04 -15.09 -6.66
CA ARG A 290 -14.48 -13.75 -7.11
C ARG A 290 -13.43 -12.65 -6.94
N ALA A 291 -12.35 -12.94 -6.22
CA ALA A 291 -11.19 -12.07 -6.05
C ALA A 291 -9.93 -12.92 -5.94
N ASN A 292 -8.80 -12.30 -6.29
CA ASN A 292 -7.48 -12.89 -6.11
C ASN A 292 -7.03 -12.76 -4.64
N ILE A 293 -6.99 -13.88 -3.92
CA ILE A 293 -6.56 -13.97 -2.52
C ILE A 293 -5.81 -15.29 -2.32
N TRP A 294 -5.14 -15.49 -1.18
CA TRP A 294 -4.42 -16.74 -0.97
C TRP A 294 -5.39 -17.91 -0.88
N THR A 295 -5.05 -19.04 -1.52
CA THR A 295 -5.78 -20.31 -1.38
C THR A 295 -4.81 -21.38 -0.92
N GLY A 296 -5.11 -22.13 0.14
CA GLY A 296 -4.20 -23.15 0.68
C GLY A 296 -3.60 -22.78 2.05
N ASP A 297 -2.43 -23.33 2.36
CA ASP A 297 -1.80 -23.18 3.69
C ASP A 297 -0.83 -22.00 3.70
N PHE A 298 -1.30 -20.85 4.19
CA PHE A 298 -0.48 -19.64 4.28
C PHE A 298 0.56 -19.75 5.42
N PRO A 299 1.82 -19.30 5.24
CA PRO A 299 2.43 -18.74 4.03
C PRO A 299 3.15 -19.78 3.14
N HIS A 300 2.99 -21.07 3.43
CA HIS A 300 3.86 -22.12 2.90
C HIS A 300 3.46 -22.64 1.52
N SER A 301 2.16 -22.70 1.20
CA SER A 301 1.66 -23.20 -0.07
C SER A 301 0.42 -22.43 -0.55
N ASN A 302 0.49 -21.90 -1.77
CA ASN A 302 -0.65 -21.35 -2.49
C ASN A 302 -1.12 -22.36 -3.55
N SER A 303 -2.35 -22.84 -3.46
CA SER A 303 -2.97 -23.72 -4.45
C SER A 303 -3.45 -23.00 -5.70
N ALA A 304 -3.43 -21.66 -5.72
CA ALA A 304 -3.82 -20.80 -6.84
C ALA A 304 -5.19 -21.18 -7.44
N LEU A 305 -6.14 -21.62 -6.61
CA LEU A 305 -7.45 -22.10 -7.06
C LEU A 305 -8.32 -20.99 -7.67
N ASP A 306 -8.01 -19.74 -7.33
CA ASP A 306 -8.60 -18.54 -7.95
C ASP A 306 -8.02 -18.21 -9.33
N GLY A 307 -6.99 -18.94 -9.76
CA GLY A 307 -6.33 -18.83 -11.05
C GLY A 307 -5.02 -18.03 -11.04
N CYS A 308 -4.57 -17.52 -9.89
CA CYS A 308 -3.33 -16.74 -9.80
C CYS A 308 -2.51 -17.08 -8.54
N GLU A 309 -1.23 -17.39 -8.74
CA GLU A 309 -0.32 -17.65 -7.62
C GLU A 309 0.15 -16.36 -6.92
N GLY A 310 0.30 -15.27 -7.68
CA GLY A 310 0.63 -13.93 -7.20
C GLY A 310 -0.41 -12.92 -7.66
N ALA A 311 0.01 -11.70 -8.03
CA ALA A 311 -0.89 -10.76 -8.69
C ALA A 311 -1.45 -11.37 -9.99
N CYS A 312 -2.70 -11.07 -10.29
CA CYS A 312 -3.34 -11.36 -11.57
C CYS A 312 -3.20 -10.16 -12.51
N PRO A 313 -3.42 -10.36 -13.83
CA PRO A 313 -3.72 -9.25 -14.74
C PRO A 313 -4.82 -8.34 -14.18
N THR A 314 -4.67 -7.03 -14.34
CA THR A 314 -5.62 -6.01 -13.84
C THR A 314 -7.04 -6.18 -14.37
N ARG A 315 -7.19 -6.84 -15.52
CA ARG A 315 -8.47 -7.16 -16.17
C ARG A 315 -8.99 -8.57 -15.83
N SER A 316 -8.49 -9.22 -14.78
CA SER A 316 -9.08 -10.45 -14.24
C SER A 316 -10.39 -10.17 -13.49
N PHE A 317 -11.19 -11.22 -13.27
CA PHE A 317 -12.46 -11.17 -12.51
C PHE A 317 -13.52 -10.17 -13.03
N LEU A 318 -13.51 -9.81 -14.33
CA LEU A 318 -14.47 -8.85 -14.91
C LEU A 318 -15.95 -9.21 -14.68
N ARG A 319 -16.25 -10.51 -14.57
CA ARG A 319 -17.59 -11.03 -14.26
C ARG A 319 -18.09 -10.63 -12.87
N TYR A 320 -17.18 -10.31 -11.96
CA TYR A 320 -17.47 -9.96 -10.56
C TYR A 320 -17.21 -8.48 -10.27
N THR A 321 -17.19 -7.66 -11.31
CA THR A 321 -17.20 -6.21 -11.15
C THR A 321 -18.41 -5.76 -10.35
N ASN A 322 -18.24 -4.71 -9.56
CA ASN A 322 -19.34 -4.17 -8.77
C ASN A 322 -20.32 -3.34 -9.63
N ALA A 323 -21.33 -2.74 -9.03
CA ALA A 323 -22.35 -1.97 -9.76
C ALA A 323 -21.82 -0.72 -10.49
N PHE A 324 -20.56 -0.32 -10.28
CA PHE A 324 -19.88 0.73 -11.05
C PHE A 324 -18.97 0.18 -12.15
N GLY A 325 -18.90 -1.14 -12.32
CA GLY A 325 -18.02 -1.80 -13.28
C GLY A 325 -16.57 -1.92 -12.81
N LEU A 326 -16.26 -1.59 -11.55
CA LEU A 326 -14.89 -1.65 -11.04
C LEU A 326 -14.47 -3.09 -10.75
N ALA A 327 -13.29 -3.48 -11.24
CA ALA A 327 -12.70 -4.79 -11.02
C ALA A 327 -11.65 -4.73 -9.90
N ASN A 328 -11.42 -5.87 -9.24
CA ASN A 328 -10.34 -6.07 -8.26
C ASN A 328 -10.28 -4.99 -7.16
N VAL A 329 -11.42 -4.40 -6.76
CA VAL A 329 -11.44 -3.39 -5.68
C VAL A 329 -11.13 -4.02 -4.30
N ILE A 330 -11.21 -5.35 -4.23
CA ILE A 330 -10.67 -6.16 -3.13
C ILE A 330 -9.82 -7.29 -3.71
N GLY A 331 -8.85 -7.77 -2.93
CA GLY A 331 -7.88 -8.77 -3.38
C GLY A 331 -6.85 -8.17 -4.35
N ASN A 332 -6.18 -9.04 -5.11
CA ASN A 332 -5.11 -8.69 -6.05
C ASN A 332 -3.99 -7.86 -5.40
N VAL A 333 -3.96 -6.53 -5.51
CA VAL A 333 -3.01 -5.72 -4.73
C VAL A 333 -3.72 -4.79 -3.75
N TRP A 334 -3.04 -4.49 -2.65
CA TRP A 334 -3.44 -3.37 -1.80
C TRP A 334 -3.42 -2.08 -2.60
N GLU A 335 -4.34 -1.18 -2.31
CA GLU A 335 -4.42 0.09 -3.02
C GLU A 335 -4.23 1.30 -2.10
N TRP A 336 -3.31 2.19 -2.48
CA TRP A 336 -3.09 3.45 -1.80
C TRP A 336 -4.29 4.38 -1.84
N THR A 337 -4.50 5.11 -0.73
CA THR A 337 -5.45 6.22 -0.64
C THR A 337 -4.74 7.46 -0.09
N GLN A 338 -5.31 8.66 -0.28
CA GLN A 338 -4.67 9.91 0.14
C GLN A 338 -4.73 10.18 1.66
N ASP A 339 -5.63 9.51 2.38
CA ASP A 339 -5.93 9.76 3.79
C ASP A 339 -4.79 9.33 4.71
N ASP A 340 -4.52 10.16 5.72
CA ASP A 340 -3.64 9.80 6.83
C ASP A 340 -4.28 8.70 7.69
N TRP A 341 -3.45 7.80 8.18
CA TRP A 341 -3.89 6.76 9.08
C TRP A 341 -4.25 7.32 10.46
N THR A 342 -5.47 7.00 10.91
CA THR A 342 -5.89 7.14 12.30
C THR A 342 -6.84 6.01 12.65
N VAL A 343 -6.69 5.43 13.85
CA VAL A 343 -7.64 4.44 14.39
C VAL A 343 -8.99 5.09 14.73
N ARG A 344 -8.96 6.36 15.16
CA ARG A 344 -10.14 7.15 15.51
C ARG A 344 -10.53 8.05 14.35
N ARG A 345 -11.47 7.58 13.51
CA ARG A 345 -11.96 8.34 12.33
C ARG A 345 -12.85 9.54 12.70
N ASP A 346 -13.29 9.64 13.95
CA ASP A 346 -14.13 10.72 14.49
C ASP A 346 -13.32 11.97 14.88
N LYS A 347 -11.99 11.86 14.97
CA LYS A 347 -11.10 12.97 15.34
C LYS A 347 -10.10 13.22 14.21
N ARG A 348 -9.86 14.49 13.86
CA ARG A 348 -8.71 14.82 13.00
C ARG A 348 -7.44 14.39 13.72
N PRO A 349 -6.51 13.69 13.06
CA PRO A 349 -5.22 13.40 13.68
C PRO A 349 -4.53 14.72 14.01
N ALA A 350 -3.90 14.79 15.19
CA ALA A 350 -2.94 15.85 15.46
C ALA A 350 -1.77 15.69 14.49
N PRO A 351 -1.22 16.78 13.90
CA PRO A 351 -0.03 16.66 13.06
C PRO A 351 1.11 16.11 13.91
N SER A 352 1.52 14.88 13.63
CA SER A 352 2.71 14.31 14.26
C SER A 352 3.93 14.87 13.56
N MET A 353 4.76 15.62 14.28
CA MET A 353 6.03 16.16 13.77
C MET A 353 7.11 15.08 13.59
N PHE A 354 6.90 13.86 14.10
CA PHE A 354 7.94 12.81 14.22
C PHE A 354 7.48 11.41 13.82
N ALA A 355 6.24 11.22 13.36
CA ALA A 355 5.82 9.94 12.80
C ALA A 355 6.10 9.96 11.30
N GLN A 356 6.75 8.92 10.78
CA GLN A 356 6.63 8.61 9.35
C GLN A 356 5.14 8.65 9.02
N ALA A 357 4.74 9.55 8.11
CA ALA A 357 3.33 9.77 7.81
C ALA A 357 2.75 8.44 7.30
N LEU A 358 1.93 7.78 8.13
CA LEU A 358 1.25 6.56 7.74
C LEU A 358 0.04 6.96 6.90
N LYS A 359 -0.11 6.32 5.74
CA LYS A 359 -1.26 6.49 4.85
C LYS A 359 -2.12 5.23 4.90
N VAL A 360 -3.41 5.43 4.59
CA VAL A 360 -4.36 4.32 4.52
C VAL A 360 -4.18 3.58 3.19
N LYS A 361 -4.07 2.26 3.26
CA LYS A 361 -4.26 1.35 2.13
C LYS A 361 -5.50 0.47 2.34
N LYS A 362 -6.16 0.09 1.24
CA LYS A 362 -7.46 -0.60 1.22
C LYS A 362 -7.41 -1.81 0.28
N GLY A 363 -8.42 -2.69 0.38
CA GLY A 363 -8.68 -3.76 -0.60
C GLY A 363 -8.13 -5.15 -0.23
N GLY A 364 -7.03 -5.24 0.54
CA GLY A 364 -6.33 -6.52 0.71
C GLY A 364 -5.47 -6.84 -0.52
N SER A 365 -4.91 -8.05 -0.59
CA SER A 365 -4.09 -8.49 -1.72
C SER A 365 -4.15 -10.01 -1.91
N PHE A 366 -3.49 -10.54 -2.95
CA PHE A 366 -3.31 -11.96 -3.25
C PHE A 366 -2.63 -12.77 -2.11
N LEU A 367 -2.07 -12.09 -1.11
CA LEU A 367 -1.47 -12.72 0.07
C LEU A 367 -2.48 -12.92 1.20
N CYS A 368 -3.62 -12.25 1.16
CA CYS A 368 -4.55 -12.28 2.27
C CYS A 368 -5.24 -13.64 2.36
N HIS A 369 -5.32 -14.20 3.57
CA HIS A 369 -5.94 -15.49 3.86
C HIS A 369 -6.87 -15.37 5.09
N PRO A 370 -8.00 -16.09 5.16
CA PRO A 370 -8.90 -16.11 6.32
C PRO A 370 -8.22 -16.25 7.69
N ASP A 371 -7.14 -17.02 7.76
CA ASP A 371 -6.54 -17.40 9.04
C ASP A 371 -5.67 -16.33 9.68
N TYR A 372 -5.17 -15.37 8.91
CA TYR A 372 -4.30 -14.32 9.43
C TYR A 372 -4.69 -12.91 8.99
N CYS A 373 -5.25 -12.76 7.78
CA CYS A 373 -5.54 -11.46 7.18
C CYS A 373 -6.86 -11.48 6.39
N LYS A 374 -7.98 -11.33 7.11
CA LYS A 374 -9.30 -11.05 6.52
C LYS A 374 -9.44 -9.57 6.11
N ARG A 375 -8.46 -9.00 5.42
CA ARG A 375 -8.50 -7.58 4.99
C ARG A 375 -8.95 -7.37 3.54
N TYR A 376 -9.38 -8.43 2.85
CA TYR A 376 -10.12 -8.36 1.58
C TYR A 376 -11.61 -8.01 1.75
N ARG A 377 -11.98 -7.31 2.84
CA ARG A 377 -13.34 -6.80 3.06
C ARG A 377 -13.40 -5.31 2.70
N ILE A 378 -14.56 -4.85 2.26
CA ILE A 378 -14.83 -3.44 1.92
C ILE A 378 -14.38 -2.48 3.04
N SER A 379 -14.74 -2.79 4.30
CA SER A 379 -14.46 -1.92 5.44
C SER A 379 -13.04 -2.04 5.96
N ALA A 380 -12.31 -3.10 5.59
CA ALA A 380 -10.97 -3.36 6.07
C ALA A 380 -9.99 -2.29 5.58
N ARG A 381 -8.97 -2.04 6.38
CA ARG A 381 -8.00 -0.96 6.17
C ARG A 381 -6.70 -1.32 6.86
N SER A 382 -5.60 -0.77 6.39
CA SER A 382 -4.29 -0.99 6.99
C SER A 382 -3.42 0.24 6.80
N PRO A 383 -2.51 0.56 7.74
CA PRO A 383 -1.51 1.60 7.54
C PRO A 383 -0.33 1.09 6.73
N LEU A 384 0.35 2.01 6.05
CA LEU A 384 1.71 1.83 5.56
C LEU A 384 2.39 3.21 5.45
N SER A 385 3.70 3.29 5.67
CA SER A 385 4.46 4.55 5.60
C SER A 385 4.51 5.08 4.17
N VAL A 386 4.50 6.42 4.00
CA VAL A 386 4.57 7.08 2.69
C VAL A 386 5.76 6.66 1.83
N GLU A 387 6.88 6.29 2.45
CA GLU A 387 8.10 5.85 1.74
C GLU A 387 8.13 4.34 1.47
N SER A 388 7.26 3.57 2.11
CA SER A 388 7.31 2.12 1.97
C SER A 388 6.71 1.69 0.65
N SER A 389 7.44 0.84 -0.06
CA SER A 389 6.97 0.03 -1.19
C SER A 389 6.81 -1.42 -0.73
N SER A 390 5.98 -2.23 -1.41
CA SER A 390 5.99 -3.69 -1.22
C SER A 390 5.46 -4.43 -2.44
N TYR A 391 5.80 -5.72 -2.51
CA TYR A 391 5.45 -6.64 -3.60
C TYR A 391 3.93 -6.84 -3.82
N ASN A 392 3.10 -6.41 -2.88
CA ASN A 392 1.64 -6.59 -2.92
C ASN A 392 0.85 -5.28 -2.77
N VAL A 393 1.50 -4.13 -2.98
CA VAL A 393 0.86 -2.80 -2.91
C VAL A 393 1.01 -2.10 -4.25
N GLY A 394 -0.14 -1.71 -4.82
CA GLY A 394 -0.30 -0.87 -5.99
C GLY A 394 -1.31 0.25 -5.71
N PHE A 395 -2.04 0.69 -6.75
CA PHE A 395 -3.01 1.78 -6.64
C PHE A 395 -3.91 1.89 -7.87
N ARG A 396 -4.98 2.69 -7.73
CA ARG A 396 -5.78 3.22 -8.83
C ARG A 396 -6.00 4.72 -8.64
N CYS A 397 -6.26 5.45 -9.72
CA CYS A 397 -6.52 6.89 -9.67
C CYS A 397 -8.01 7.23 -9.78
N VAL A 398 -8.34 8.44 -9.35
CA VAL A 398 -9.64 9.10 -9.53
C VAL A 398 -9.46 10.52 -10.08
N ARG A 399 -10.53 11.12 -10.60
CA ARG A 399 -10.57 12.50 -11.15
C ARG A 399 -11.88 13.20 -10.81
N GLY A 400 -11.88 14.53 -10.86
CA GLY A 400 -13.10 15.30 -10.66
C GLY A 400 -14.17 15.01 -11.72
N ALA A 401 -15.44 15.31 -11.40
CA ALA A 401 -16.53 15.18 -12.38
C ALA A 401 -16.41 16.16 -13.56
N GLY A 402 -15.74 17.31 -13.38
CA GLY A 402 -15.60 18.37 -14.39
C GLY A 402 -14.44 18.22 -15.38
N GLU A 403 -13.64 17.16 -15.27
CA GLU A 403 -12.44 16.96 -16.09
C GLU A 403 -12.64 15.98 -17.25
N GLY A 404 -13.84 15.41 -17.37
CA GLY A 404 -14.24 14.58 -18.51
C GLY A 404 -14.65 15.44 -19.70
N GLY A 405 -13.69 15.88 -20.51
CA GLY A 405 -13.96 16.38 -21.87
C GLY A 405 -14.06 17.90 -22.05
N SER A 406 -13.30 18.70 -21.30
CA SER A 406 -13.10 20.09 -21.71
C SER A 406 -12.08 20.13 -22.84
N LYS A 407 -12.50 20.58 -24.03
CA LYS A 407 -11.58 21.07 -25.06
C LYS A 407 -10.57 21.97 -24.36
N VAL A 408 -9.29 21.60 -24.40
CA VAL A 408 -8.22 22.50 -23.98
C VAL A 408 -8.24 23.68 -24.95
N CYS A 409 -8.95 24.74 -24.59
CA CYS A 409 -8.74 26.04 -25.18
C CYS A 409 -7.37 26.52 -24.70
N LEU A 410 -6.35 26.25 -25.52
CA LEU A 410 -5.07 26.95 -25.46
C LEU A 410 -5.33 28.40 -25.87
N SER A 411 -5.74 29.24 -24.92
CA SER A 411 -5.53 30.68 -25.03
C SER A 411 -4.58 31.08 -23.92
N CYS A 412 -3.33 31.25 -24.32
CA CYS A 412 -2.25 31.83 -23.55
C CYS A 412 -2.73 33.18 -23.01
N SER A 413 -2.67 33.36 -21.70
CA SER A 413 -2.66 34.70 -21.10
C SER A 413 -1.49 34.71 -20.13
N SER A 414 -0.35 35.13 -20.68
CA SER A 414 0.87 35.41 -19.93
C SER A 414 0.58 36.47 -18.86
N PRO A 415 1.06 36.33 -17.62
CA PRO A 415 1.25 37.49 -16.77
C PRO A 415 2.52 38.21 -17.25
N SER A 416 2.33 39.33 -17.93
CA SER A 416 3.39 40.31 -18.14
C SER A 416 3.62 41.07 -16.83
N SER A 417 4.78 40.89 -16.20
CA SER A 417 5.37 41.91 -15.34
C SER A 417 6.88 41.75 -15.30
N SER A 418 7.56 42.63 -16.04
CA SER A 418 9.01 42.81 -16.07
C SER A 418 9.52 43.37 -14.73
N PRO A 419 10.83 43.22 -14.43
CA PRO A 419 11.40 43.47 -13.11
C PRO A 419 11.84 44.94 -12.93
N SER A 420 11.62 45.50 -11.74
CA SER A 420 12.24 46.75 -11.31
C SER A 420 13.49 46.47 -10.46
N SER A 421 14.63 47.01 -10.90
CA SER A 421 15.94 47.00 -10.26
C SER A 421 15.99 47.79 -8.92
N PRO A 422 17.05 47.64 -8.09
CA PRO A 422 17.02 47.90 -6.65
C PRO A 422 17.51 49.31 -6.27
N PRO A 423 17.20 49.81 -5.06
CA PRO A 423 17.96 50.90 -4.46
C PRO A 423 19.07 50.40 -3.52
N SER A 424 20.05 51.29 -3.41
CA SER A 424 21.40 51.20 -2.85
C SER A 424 21.52 51.03 -1.33
N THR A 425 22.65 50.45 -0.94
CA THR A 425 23.24 50.32 0.40
C THR A 425 23.52 51.66 1.09
N SER A 426 23.24 51.75 2.40
CA SER A 426 24.05 52.51 3.36
C SER A 426 23.91 51.95 4.79
N SER A 427 25.04 51.93 5.50
CA SER A 427 25.36 51.24 6.76
C SER A 427 24.70 51.85 8.03
N PRO A 428 24.72 51.15 9.19
CA PRO A 428 23.95 51.52 10.38
C PRO A 428 24.73 52.37 11.39
N PRO A 429 24.04 53.09 12.31
CA PRO A 429 24.65 53.56 13.53
C PRO A 429 24.16 52.80 14.79
N THR A 430 25.18 52.35 15.52
CA THR A 430 25.41 52.08 16.95
C THR A 430 24.31 52.34 18.01
N ALA A 431 24.29 51.42 18.98
CA ALA A 431 23.48 51.35 20.20
C ALA A 431 23.76 52.45 21.26
N PRO A 432 22.95 52.48 22.34
CA PRO A 432 23.54 52.29 23.66
C PRO A 432 22.80 51.27 24.56
N ALA A 433 23.50 50.91 25.63
CA ALA A 433 23.37 49.74 26.49
C ALA A 433 22.28 49.81 27.58
N GLY A 434 21.94 48.63 28.14
CA GLY A 434 21.64 48.48 29.57
C GLY A 434 20.47 47.55 29.92
N GLY A 435 20.75 46.49 30.69
CA GLY A 435 19.78 45.84 31.58
C GLY A 435 19.51 44.36 31.31
N GLY A 436 20.25 43.47 31.97
CA GLY A 436 19.96 42.04 32.01
C GLY A 436 18.95 41.67 33.10
N THR A 437 18.25 40.56 32.91
CA THR A 437 17.71 39.68 33.97
C THR A 437 17.43 38.29 33.41
N SER A 438 17.78 37.28 34.21
CA SER A 438 17.85 35.83 33.97
C SER A 438 16.51 35.11 33.71
N PRO A 439 16.52 33.88 33.15
CA PRO A 439 15.33 33.06 32.94
C PRO A 439 14.89 32.29 34.20
N PRO A 440 13.60 31.89 34.31
CA PRO A 440 13.06 31.19 35.48
C PRO A 440 13.35 29.66 35.47
N PRO A 441 13.43 29.00 36.65
CA PRO A 441 13.69 27.56 36.78
C PRO A 441 12.39 26.71 36.74
N PRO A 442 12.49 25.38 36.53
CA PRO A 442 11.36 24.47 36.38
C PRO A 442 10.76 24.00 37.74
N PRO A 443 9.51 23.49 37.77
CA PRO A 443 8.92 22.99 39.01
C PRO A 443 9.24 21.51 39.26
N ASP A 444 9.78 21.24 40.45
CA ASP A 444 10.02 19.91 41.00
C ASP A 444 8.92 19.44 41.95
N ALA A 445 8.86 18.12 42.09
CA ALA A 445 7.84 17.36 42.80
C ALA A 445 7.99 17.31 44.33
N ARG A 446 6.84 17.01 44.97
CA ARG A 446 6.66 16.22 46.21
C ARG A 446 6.83 16.95 47.56
N THR A 447 5.74 16.99 48.34
CA THR A 447 5.64 16.34 49.68
C THR A 447 4.27 16.57 50.33
N THR A 448 3.78 15.50 50.95
CA THR A 448 2.64 15.39 51.89
C THR A 448 2.82 16.25 53.15
N PRO A 449 1.74 16.51 53.90
CA PRO A 449 1.73 15.96 55.27
C PRO A 449 0.39 15.38 55.73
N THR A 450 0.52 14.72 56.87
CA THR A 450 -0.32 13.75 57.59
C THR A 450 -1.39 14.35 58.52
N SER A 451 -2.46 13.57 58.71
CA SER A 451 -3.22 13.24 59.95
C SER A 451 -3.63 14.32 60.98
N ASN A 452 -4.95 14.35 61.28
CA ASN A 452 -5.59 14.33 62.62
C ASN A 452 -7.11 14.23 62.38
N VAL A 453 -7.85 13.17 62.71
CA VAL A 453 -8.33 12.63 64.01
C VAL A 453 -9.20 13.60 64.83
N GLY A 454 -10.45 13.17 65.06
CA GLY A 454 -11.47 13.69 65.99
C GLY A 454 -12.78 14.02 65.26
N GLY A 455 -13.96 13.42 65.49
CA GLY A 455 -14.47 12.57 66.57
C GLY A 455 -15.87 13.06 66.98
N GLY A 456 -16.89 12.19 66.97
CA GLY A 456 -18.24 12.39 67.57
C GLY A 456 -19.39 12.59 66.57
N LYS A 457 -20.24 11.58 66.34
CA LYS A 457 -21.57 11.29 67.00
C LYS A 457 -22.70 12.15 66.40
N GLU A 458 -23.92 11.69 66.12
CA GLU A 458 -24.73 10.53 66.54
C GLU A 458 -25.98 10.41 65.60
N GLU A 459 -26.55 9.20 65.51
CA GLU A 459 -27.96 8.83 65.20
C GLU A 459 -28.61 9.29 63.89
N GLY A 460 -29.35 8.49 63.11
CA GLY A 460 -29.92 7.16 63.28
C GLY A 460 -31.22 7.15 62.46
N ASP A 461 -31.44 6.18 61.57
CA ASP A 461 -32.70 5.40 61.57
C ASP A 461 -32.67 4.24 60.57
N GLU A 462 -33.36 3.20 60.98
CA GLU A 462 -33.36 1.82 60.54
C GLU A 462 -34.52 1.56 59.56
N LYS A 463 -34.31 0.73 58.52
CA LYS A 463 -35.27 -0.31 58.08
C LYS A 463 -34.78 -1.14 56.88
N ARG A 464 -34.18 -2.28 57.21
CA ARG A 464 -34.61 -3.65 56.86
C ARG A 464 -35.40 -3.86 55.55
N ALA A 465 -34.79 -4.58 54.60
CA ALA A 465 -35.41 -5.72 53.93
C ALA A 465 -34.34 -6.67 53.36
N GLU A 466 -34.20 -7.82 54.01
CA GLU A 466 -33.42 -8.98 53.58
C GLU A 466 -34.13 -9.76 52.47
N ARG A 467 -33.33 -10.32 51.55
CA ARG A 467 -33.37 -11.66 50.91
C ARG A 467 -32.50 -11.55 49.65
N GLY A 468 -31.44 -12.32 49.41
CA GLY A 468 -30.96 -13.56 50.03
C GLY A 468 -30.59 -14.53 48.91
N HIS A 469 -29.29 -14.86 48.82
CA HIS A 469 -28.65 -15.99 48.12
C HIS A 469 -28.59 -15.94 46.57
N GLY A 470 -27.49 -16.32 45.91
CA GLY A 470 -26.27 -16.99 46.38
C GLY A 470 -25.14 -16.90 45.35
N MET A 471 -23.93 -17.08 45.88
CA MET A 471 -22.63 -17.13 45.22
C MET A 471 -22.39 -18.41 44.40
N ALA A 472 -21.52 -18.32 43.39
CA ALA A 472 -20.37 -19.20 43.09
C ALA A 472 -19.85 -18.78 41.68
N GLU A 473 -18.70 -18.15 41.51
CA GLU A 473 -17.30 -18.64 41.63
C GLU A 473 -16.91 -19.78 40.65
N GLU A 474 -15.62 -19.70 40.28
CA GLU A 474 -14.77 -20.58 39.45
C GLU A 474 -14.91 -20.45 37.92
N GLU A 475 -13.93 -20.00 37.12
CA GLU A 475 -12.45 -20.15 37.03
C GLU A 475 -12.07 -20.95 35.76
N LEU A 476 -11.11 -20.37 35.02
CA LEU A 476 -10.13 -20.92 34.05
C LEU A 476 -10.43 -21.10 32.54
#